data_AF-A0A7J4S0U5-F1
#
_entry.id   AF-A0A7J4S0U5-F1
#
_cell.length_a   1.000
_cell.length_b   1.000
_cell.length_c   1.000
_cell.angle_alpha   90.00
_cell.angle_beta   90.00
_cell.angle_gamma   90.00
#
_symmetry.space_group_name_H-M   'P 1'
#
loop_
_entity.id
_entity.type
_entity.pdbx_description
1 polymer ?
#
loop_
_entity_poly.entity_id
_entity_poly.type
_entity_poly.pdbx_seq_one_letter_code
_entity_poly.pdbx_strand_id
1 'polypeptide(L)'
;MASERKRFAVHSLDGASGRVELGEDDVVLCAGGKPVGIKKAYVAGVNKVEDLALGKVGVAFTYYDLFGNKECVSLAMAESDYRALKKMLGK
;
A
#
# COMPACT_ATOMS: atom_id res chain seq x y z
N MET A 1 -12.86 7.25 20.22
CA MET A 1 -12.08 8.26 19.48
C MET A 1 -11.68 7.62 18.15
N ALA A 2 -12.13 8.16 17.02
CA ALA A 2 -11.77 7.60 15.72
C ALA A 2 -10.32 7.98 15.40
N SER A 3 -9.42 7.01 15.40
CA SER A 3 -8.02 7.18 14.96
C SER A 3 -8.02 7.73 13.53
N GLU A 4 -7.31 8.85 13.32
CA GLU A 4 -7.23 9.54 12.04
C GLU A 4 -6.39 8.71 11.06
N ARG A 5 -7.07 7.91 10.23
CA ARG A 5 -6.41 7.07 9.22
C ARG A 5 -6.01 7.91 8.01
N LYS A 6 -4.73 7.89 7.65
CA LYS A 6 -4.28 8.54 6.42
C LYS A 6 -4.59 7.66 5.23
N ARG A 7 -5.11 8.24 4.15
CA ARG A 7 -5.57 7.50 2.97
C ARG A 7 -4.77 7.91 1.74
N PHE A 8 -4.37 6.92 0.96
CA PHE A 8 -3.70 7.09 -0.32
C PHE A 8 -4.53 6.42 -1.39
N ALA A 9 -4.82 7.13 -2.48
CA ALA A 9 -5.51 6.54 -3.62
C ALA A 9 -4.55 5.60 -4.36
N VAL A 10 -5.03 4.39 -4.68
CA VAL A 10 -4.26 3.42 -5.46
C VAL A 10 -5.11 2.83 -6.57
N HIS A 11 -4.45 2.23 -7.55
CA HIS A 11 -5.10 1.44 -8.58
C HIS A 11 -4.41 0.07 -8.64
N SER A 12 -5.17 -1.00 -8.81
CA SER A 12 -4.60 -2.29 -9.17
C SER A 12 -4.19 -2.28 -10.65
N LEU A 13 -3.38 -3.26 -11.05
CA LEU A 13 -2.86 -3.39 -12.42
C LEU A 13 -3.96 -3.62 -13.47
N ASP A 14 -5.11 -4.14 -13.06
CA ASP A 14 -6.31 -4.30 -13.89
C ASP A 14 -7.13 -2.99 -14.04
N GLY A 15 -6.67 -1.89 -13.43
CA GLY A 15 -7.30 -0.58 -13.49
C GLY A 15 -8.38 -0.35 -12.42
N ALA A 16 -8.65 -1.31 -11.53
CA ALA A 16 -9.62 -1.10 -10.47
C ALA A 16 -9.09 -0.06 -9.46
N SER A 17 -9.95 0.89 -9.10
CA SER A 17 -9.60 1.92 -8.13
C SER A 17 -9.69 1.38 -6.71
N GLY A 18 -8.78 1.86 -5.87
CA GLY A 18 -8.60 1.38 -4.52
C GLY A 18 -8.01 2.44 -3.60
N ARG A 19 -7.73 2.04 -2.37
CA ARG A 19 -7.02 2.87 -1.39
C ARG A 19 -6.14 2.07 -0.46
N VAL A 20 -5.09 2.71 0.01
CA VAL A 20 -4.28 2.25 1.15
C VAL A 20 -4.60 3.15 2.32
N GLU A 21 -5.05 2.57 3.44
CA GLU A 21 -5.26 3.29 4.68
C GLU A 21 -4.14 2.95 5.66
N LEU A 22 -3.50 3.97 6.20
CA LEU A 22 -2.50 3.84 7.25
C LEU A 22 -3.13 4.23 8.59
N GLY A 23 -3.27 3.27 9.49
CA GLY A 23 -3.63 3.52 10.88
C GLY A 23 -2.39 3.71 11.75
N GLU A 24 -2.56 3.61 13.06
CA GLU A 24 -1.47 3.71 14.03
C GLU A 24 -0.54 2.49 13.96
N ASP A 25 -1.12 1.28 14.00
CA ASP A 25 -0.39 0.01 14.00
C ASP A 25 -0.66 -0.88 12.78
N ASP A 26 -1.64 -0.50 11.95
CA ASP A 26 -2.10 -1.28 10.81
C ASP A 26 -2.02 -0.51 9.49
N VAL A 27 -2.04 -1.28 8.41
CA VAL A 27 -2.24 -0.86 7.03
C VAL A 27 -3.42 -1.64 6.49
N VAL A 28 -4.38 -0.96 5.87
CA VAL A 28 -5.47 -1.63 5.16
C VAL A 28 -5.29 -1.40 3.67
N LEU A 29 -5.11 -2.50 2.93
CA LEU A 29 -5.06 -2.49 1.47
C LEU A 29 -6.45 -2.78 0.91
N CYS A 30 -7.00 -1.84 0.17
CA CYS A 30 -8.27 -1.98 -0.54
C CYS A 30 -8.01 -1.78 -2.04
N ALA A 31 -7.46 -2.77 -2.75
CA ALA A 31 -7.21 -2.69 -4.19
C ALA A 31 -7.78 -3.91 -4.91
N GLY A 32 -8.79 -3.71 -5.76
CA GLY A 32 -9.37 -4.76 -6.62
C GLY A 32 -10.10 -5.91 -5.92
N GLY A 33 -10.25 -5.91 -4.59
CA GLY A 33 -10.82 -7.03 -3.84
C GLY A 33 -11.27 -6.70 -2.41
N LYS A 34 -11.37 -7.72 -1.56
CA LYS A 34 -11.71 -7.54 -0.14
C LYS A 34 -10.60 -6.77 0.56
N PRO A 35 -10.93 -5.81 1.45
CA PRO A 35 -9.95 -5.13 2.28
C PRO A 35 -9.10 -6.13 3.06
N VAL A 36 -7.78 -5.95 3.01
CA VAL A 36 -6.81 -6.75 3.78
C VAL A 36 -6.17 -5.86 4.83
N GLY A 37 -6.39 -6.17 6.12
CA GLY A 37 -5.73 -5.52 7.24
C GLY A 37 -4.41 -6.20 7.58
N ILE A 38 -3.32 -5.44 7.61
CA ILE A 38 -1.95 -5.91 7.78
C ILE A 38 -1.32 -5.12 8.91
N LYS A 39 -0.69 -5.78 9.89
CA LYS A 39 0.09 -5.07 10.91
C LYS A 39 1.30 -4.42 10.25
N LYS A 40 1.62 -3.17 10.61
CA LYS A 40 2.81 -2.47 10.07
C LYS A 40 4.10 -3.26 10.29
N ALA A 41 4.22 -3.95 11.43
CA ALA A 41 5.35 -4.83 11.74
C ALA A 41 5.55 -5.95 10.70
N TYR A 42 4.49 -6.35 10.00
CA TYR A 42 4.54 -7.41 8.99
C TYR A 42 4.81 -6.87 7.59
N VAL A 43 4.80 -5.54 7.41
CA VAL A 43 5.19 -4.93 6.13
C VAL A 43 6.69 -5.10 5.95
N ALA A 44 7.05 -5.93 4.97
CA ALA A 44 8.44 -6.19 4.64
C ALA A 44 9.05 -5.01 3.88
N GLY A 45 8.31 -4.44 2.92
CA GLY A 45 8.77 -3.31 2.13
C GLY A 45 7.72 -2.73 1.18
N VAL A 46 7.99 -1.50 0.75
CA VAL A 46 7.19 -0.78 -0.25
C VAL A 46 8.15 -0.18 -1.26
N ASN A 47 8.25 -0.80 -2.43
CA ASN A 47 9.27 -0.49 -3.42
C ASN A 47 8.65 -0.02 -4.73
N LYS A 48 9.14 1.10 -5.26
CA LYS A 48 8.85 1.50 -6.64
C LYS A 48 9.46 0.46 -7.59
N VAL A 49 8.66 -0.06 -8.52
CA VAL A 49 9.08 -1.04 -9.53
C VAL A 49 9.13 -0.45 -10.93
N GLU A 50 8.28 0.53 -11.23
CA GLU A 50 8.24 1.17 -12.55
C GLU A 50 7.68 2.60 -12.47
N ASP A 51 7.97 3.37 -13.51
CA ASP A 51 7.37 4.68 -13.77
C ASP A 51 6.15 4.51 -14.68
N LEU A 52 5.02 5.10 -14.30
CA LEU A 52 3.78 5.07 -15.07
C LEU A 52 3.45 6.46 -15.59
N ALA A 53 2.53 6.52 -16.56
CA ALA A 53 2.06 7.79 -17.10
C ALA A 53 1.40 8.68 -16.03
N LEU A 54 1.34 9.99 -16.31
CA LEU A 54 0.66 10.98 -15.47
C LEU A 54 1.21 11.10 -14.04
N GLY A 55 2.53 10.94 -13.86
CA GLY A 55 3.18 11.10 -12.55
C GLY A 55 2.83 10.00 -11.54
N LYS A 56 2.34 8.86 -12.04
CA LYS A 56 2.10 7.66 -11.24
C LYS A 56 3.33 6.77 -11.24
N VAL A 57 3.43 5.92 -10.23
CA VAL A 57 4.47 4.90 -10.10
C VAL A 57 3.83 3.56 -9.78
N GLY A 58 4.37 2.50 -10.35
CA GLY A 58 4.09 1.13 -9.92
C GLY A 58 4.86 0.83 -8.64
N VAL A 59 4.17 0.25 -7.67
CA VAL A 59 4.67 -0.03 -6.33
C VAL A 59 4.41 -1.48 -5.99
N ALA A 60 5.45 -2.22 -5.66
CA ALA A 60 5.37 -3.54 -5.04
C ALA A 60 5.26 -3.37 -3.52
N PHE A 61 4.09 -3.70 -2.97
CA PHE A 61 3.82 -3.71 -1.55
C PHE A 61 3.97 -5.14 -1.02
N THR A 62 5.00 -5.38 -0.20
CA THR A 62 5.35 -6.71 0.29
C THR A 62 5.09 -6.82 1.79
N TYR A 63 4.42 -7.88 2.22
CA TYR A 63 4.11 -8.14 3.62
C TYR A 63 4.13 -9.65 3.94
N TYR A 64 4.16 -9.98 5.23
CA TYR A 64 3.95 -11.33 5.71
C TYR A 64 2.51 -11.50 6.18
N ASP A 65 1.85 -12.58 5.75
CA ASP A 65 0.52 -12.95 6.24
C ASP A 65 0.60 -13.54 7.67
N LEU A 66 -0.55 -13.94 8.23
CA LEU A 66 -0.61 -14.53 9.58
C LEU A 66 0.05 -15.91 9.68
N PHE A 67 0.33 -16.56 8.55
CA PHE A 67 0.95 -17.87 8.46
C PHE A 67 2.46 -17.77 8.17
N GLY A 68 2.99 -16.55 8.02
CA GLY A 68 4.39 -16.29 7.69
C GLY A 68 4.71 -16.39 6.20
N ASN A 69 3.71 -16.51 5.33
CA ASN A 69 3.90 -16.46 3.89
C ASN A 69 4.16 -15.02 3.45
N LYS A 70 5.10 -14.85 2.53
CA LYS A 70 5.43 -13.56 1.95
C LYS A 70 4.49 -13.27 0.78
N GLU A 71 3.65 -12.27 0.96
CA GLU A 71 2.71 -11.78 -0.04
C GLU A 71 3.27 -10.52 -0.72
N CYS A 72 2.93 -10.34 -2.00
CA CYS A 72 3.32 -9.17 -2.77
C CYS A 72 2.13 -8.68 -3.60
N VAL A 73 1.74 -7.44 -3.36
CA VAL A 73 0.64 -6.78 -4.08
C VAL A 73 1.22 -5.64 -4.90
N SER A 74 0.94 -5.67 -6.20
CA SER A 74 1.33 -4.60 -7.12
C SER A 74 0.22 -3.56 -7.23
N LEU A 75 0.57 -2.31 -6.99
CA LEU A 75 -0.33 -1.15 -6.94
C LEU A 75 0.25 -0.02 -7.78
N ALA A 76 -0.59 0.85 -8.32
CA ALA A 76 -0.20 2.11 -8.93
C ALA A 76 -0.70 3.28 -8.08
N MET A 77 0.15 4.27 -7.82
CA MET A 77 -0.22 5.49 -7.07
C MET A 77 0.56 6.71 -7.54
N ALA A 78 0.16 7.91 -7.12
CA ALA A 78 0.94 9.11 -7.38
C ALA A 78 2.34 9.00 -6.74
N GLU A 79 3.37 9.52 -7.40
CA GLU A 79 4.73 9.45 -6.86
C GLU A 79 4.86 10.16 -5.50
N SER A 80 4.16 11.28 -5.31
CA SER A 80 4.09 12.00 -4.04
C SER A 80 3.51 11.12 -2.91
N ASP A 81 2.48 10.35 -3.23
CA ASP A 81 1.81 9.45 -2.29
C ASP A 81 2.72 8.27 -1.93
N TYR A 82 3.43 7.71 -2.91
CA TYR A 82 4.44 6.68 -2.66
C TYR A 82 5.53 7.17 -1.71
N ARG A 83 6.10 8.36 -1.94
CA ARG A 83 7.13 8.93 -1.07
C ARG A 83 6.61 9.17 0.35
N ALA A 84 5.37 9.65 0.47
CA ALA A 84 4.73 9.87 1.76
C ALA A 84 4.45 8.55 2.50
N LEU A 85 3.91 7.54 1.82
CA LEU A 85 3.64 6.21 2.36
C LEU A 85 4.93 5.54 2.85
N LYS A 86 5.98 5.56 2.01
CA LYS A 86 7.28 4.99 2.32
C LYS A 86 7.89 5.63 3.57
N LYS A 87 7.87 6.96 3.67
CA LYS A 87 8.32 7.71 4.84
C LYS A 87 7.54 7.33 6.11
N MET A 88 6.23 7.15 6.02
CA MET A 88 5.38 6.83 7.18
C MET A 88 5.51 5.38 7.66
N LEU A 89 5.89 4.47 6.77
CA LEU A 89 6.18 3.08 7.13
C LEU A 89 7.62 2.88 7.63
N GLY A 90 8.48 3.90 7.49
CA GLY A 90 9.90 3.81 7.85
C GLY A 90 10.65 2.78 6.99
N LYS A 91 10.25 2.63 5.73
CA LYS A 91 10.83 1.68 4.76
C LYS A 91 11.56 2.38 3.62
#